data_AF-A0A1E5L0G2-F1
#
_entry.id   AF-A0A1E5L0G2-F1
#
_cell.length_a   1.000
_cell.length_b   1.000
_cell.length_c   1.000
_cell.angle_alpha   90.00
_cell.angle_beta   90.00
_cell.angle_gamma   90.00
#
_symmetry.space_group_name_H-M   'P 1'
#
loop_
_entity.id
_entity.type
_entity.pdbx_description
1 polymer ?
#
loop_
_entity_poly.entity_id
_entity_poly.type
_entity_poly.pdbx_seq_one_letter_code
_entity_poly.pdbx_strand_id
1 'polypeptide(L)'
;MANTYFDEFSKFTKPKMAQAMEDLTYLYKETKVPKKHYEEHLSATIEELMEANVQLNLVNTYFSMLKDLYEQNPKWFFQALLCLDMKVKLTSIKPSQHQALEATWENHSSKKGAKLMDIETLAFFQNTEKNGLNR
;
A
#
# COMPACT_ATOMS: atom_id res chain seq x y z
N MET A 1 -23.33 -16.93 -27.60
CA MET A 1 -22.76 -16.34 -26.36
C MET A 1 -23.74 -15.27 -25.89
N ALA A 2 -24.13 -15.27 -24.62
CA ALA A 2 -25.03 -14.23 -24.10
C ALA A 2 -24.27 -12.89 -24.07
N ASN A 3 -24.89 -11.84 -24.61
CA ASN A 3 -24.35 -10.48 -24.58
C ASN A 3 -24.24 -10.06 -23.12
N THR A 4 -23.04 -9.78 -22.62
CA THR A 4 -22.85 -9.39 -21.23
C THR A 4 -23.08 -7.89 -21.05
N TYR A 5 -23.37 -7.43 -19.84
CA TYR A 5 -23.48 -6.00 -19.56
C TYR A 5 -22.17 -5.25 -19.88
N PHE A 6 -21.02 -5.93 -19.75
CA PHE A 6 -19.72 -5.39 -20.15
C PHE A 6 -19.64 -5.11 -21.66
N ASP A 7 -20.20 -5.98 -22.51
CA ASP A 7 -20.22 -5.83 -23.97
C ASP A 7 -21.12 -4.66 -24.43
N GLU A 8 -22.08 -4.25 -23.59
CA GLU A 8 -22.93 -3.08 -23.82
C GLU A 8 -22.29 -1.81 -23.26
N PHE A 9 -21.76 -1.88 -22.03
CA PHE A 9 -21.10 -0.77 -21.35
C PHE A 9 -19.89 -0.25 -22.14
N SER A 10 -19.09 -1.15 -22.72
CA SER A 10 -17.92 -0.78 -23.54
C SER A 10 -18.27 0.03 -24.80
N LYS A 11 -19.53 0.01 -25.25
CA LYS A 11 -20.02 0.76 -26.42
C LYS A 11 -20.61 2.12 -26.03
N PHE A 12 -20.73 2.44 -24.75
CA PHE A 12 -21.32 3.69 -24.29
C PHE A 12 -20.42 4.90 -24.61
N THR A 13 -21.05 6.05 -24.83
CA THR A 13 -20.34 7.33 -24.81
C THR A 13 -19.93 7.66 -23.37
N LYS A 14 -18.91 8.49 -23.19
CA LYS A 14 -18.43 8.90 -21.86
C LYS A 14 -19.56 9.35 -20.90
N PRO A 15 -20.52 10.21 -21.31
CA PRO A 15 -21.62 10.60 -20.43
C PRO A 15 -22.55 9.44 -20.06
N LYS A 16 -22.73 8.46 -20.96
CA LYS A 16 -23.54 7.27 -20.70
C LYS A 16 -22.81 6.29 -19.78
N MET A 17 -21.49 6.13 -19.93
CA MET A 17 -20.66 5.37 -19.00
C MET A 17 -20.72 5.97 -17.60
N ALA A 18 -20.55 7.29 -17.48
CA ALA A 18 -20.61 7.98 -16.20
C ALA A 18 -21.99 7.85 -15.52
N GLN A 19 -23.08 7.93 -16.29
CA GLN A 19 -24.42 7.69 -15.74
C GLN A 19 -24.58 6.26 -15.24
N ALA A 20 -24.17 5.27 -16.05
CA ALA A 20 -24.24 3.88 -15.65
C ALA A 20 -23.40 3.58 -14.39
N MET A 21 -22.25 4.25 -14.22
CA MET A 21 -21.44 4.14 -13.00
C MET A 21 -22.12 4.77 -11.78
N GLU A 22 -22.77 5.93 -11.94
CA GLU A 22 -23.60 6.54 -10.88
C GLU A 22 -24.75 5.62 -10.46
N ASP A 23 -25.46 5.04 -11.43
CA ASP A 23 -26.57 4.11 -11.19
C ASP A 23 -26.08 2.85 -10.47
N LEU A 24 -24.99 2.23 -10.94
CA LEU A 24 -24.38 1.06 -10.29
C LEU A 24 -23.91 1.36 -8.86
N THR A 25 -23.38 2.57 -8.64
CA THR A 25 -22.92 3.00 -7.32
C THR A 25 -24.09 3.25 -6.38
N TYR A 26 -25.20 3.79 -6.89
CA TYR A 26 -26.43 3.91 -6.11
C TYR A 26 -26.99 2.52 -5.74
N LEU A 27 -26.94 1.54 -6.63
CA LEU A 27 -27.32 0.16 -6.30
C LEU A 27 -26.44 -0.43 -5.18
N TYR A 28 -25.22 0.07 -5.00
CA TYR A 28 -24.39 -0.24 -3.85
C TYR A 28 -24.74 0.68 -2.66
N LYS A 29 -25.64 0.20 -1.79
CA LYS A 29 -26.00 0.84 -0.52
C LYS A 29 -26.51 2.29 -0.66
N GLU A 30 -27.20 2.61 -1.76
CA GLU A 30 -27.72 3.96 -2.02
C GLU A 30 -26.64 5.04 -2.02
N THR A 31 -25.39 4.66 -2.34
CA THR A 31 -24.25 5.57 -2.35
C THR A 31 -24.42 6.58 -3.48
N LYS A 32 -24.46 7.87 -3.15
CA LYS A 32 -24.62 8.95 -4.14
C LYS A 32 -23.27 9.53 -4.51
N VAL A 33 -22.81 9.22 -5.72
CA VAL A 33 -21.63 9.85 -6.34
C VAL A 33 -22.09 10.54 -7.61
N PRO A 34 -21.96 11.88 -7.72
CA PRO A 34 -22.49 12.62 -8.85
C PRO A 34 -21.87 12.16 -10.17
N LYS A 35 -22.68 12.02 -11.23
CA LYS A 35 -22.24 11.74 -12.60
C LYS A 35 -20.98 12.50 -13.04
N LYS A 36 -20.90 13.80 -12.70
CA LYS A 36 -19.77 14.68 -13.04
C LYS A 36 -18.42 14.13 -12.56
N HIS A 37 -18.39 13.50 -11.38
CA HIS A 37 -17.18 12.88 -10.83
C HIS A 37 -16.64 11.78 -11.76
N TYR A 38 -17.53 10.92 -12.26
CA TYR A 38 -17.18 9.85 -13.20
C TYR A 38 -16.82 10.38 -14.58
N GLU A 39 -17.52 11.41 -15.09
CA GLU A 39 -17.18 12.05 -16.36
C GLU A 39 -15.78 12.67 -16.33
N GLU A 40 -15.40 13.32 -15.22
CA GLU A 40 -14.06 13.85 -14.99
C GLU A 40 -13.01 12.72 -14.97
N HIS A 41 -13.25 11.64 -14.24
CA HIS A 41 -12.32 10.49 -14.20
C HIS A 41 -12.18 9.77 -15.56
N LEU A 42 -13.27 9.59 -16.29
CA LEU A 42 -13.23 9.02 -17.66
C LEU A 42 -12.62 10.00 -18.69
N SER A 43 -12.38 11.24 -18.30
CA SER A 43 -11.68 12.25 -19.11
C SER A 43 -10.21 12.40 -18.76
N ALA A 44 -9.78 11.85 -17.61
CA ALA A 44 -8.38 11.87 -17.22
C ALA A 44 -7.52 11.19 -18.29
N THR A 45 -6.42 11.85 -18.65
CA THR A 45 -5.44 11.28 -19.57
C THR A 45 -4.68 10.15 -18.87
N ILE A 46 -4.10 9.24 -19.65
CA ILE A 46 -3.25 8.16 -19.09
C ILE A 46 -2.08 8.78 -18.30
N GLU A 47 -1.53 9.92 -18.73
CA GLU A 47 -0.46 10.63 -18.03
C GLU A 47 -0.89 11.18 -16.65
N GLU A 48 -2.09 11.74 -16.52
CA GLU A 48 -2.63 12.17 -15.21
C GLU A 48 -2.86 10.98 -14.26
N LEU A 49 -3.23 9.80 -14.80
CA LEU A 49 -3.27 8.56 -14.01
C LEU A 49 -1.87 8.02 -13.67
N MET A 50 -0.86 8.36 -14.47
CA MET A 50 0.54 7.96 -14.23
C MET A 50 1.23 8.79 -13.14
N GLU A 51 0.80 10.00 -12.81
CA GLU A 51 1.38 10.77 -11.69
C GLU A 51 1.22 10.03 -10.35
N ALA A 52 0.07 9.39 -10.11
CA ALA A 52 -0.12 8.46 -8.99
C ALA A 52 0.82 7.23 -9.07
N ASN A 53 1.22 6.86 -10.28
CA ASN A 53 2.07 5.70 -10.57
C ASN A 53 3.57 6.03 -10.38
N VAL A 54 4.00 7.29 -10.51
CA VAL A 54 5.41 7.68 -10.27
C VAL A 54 5.80 7.46 -8.81
N GLN A 55 4.95 7.88 -7.87
CA GLN A 55 5.19 7.63 -6.44
C GLN A 55 5.31 6.14 -6.15
N LEU A 56 4.42 5.31 -6.72
CA LEU A 56 4.47 3.86 -6.56
C LEU A 56 5.74 3.26 -7.17
N ASN A 57 6.22 3.75 -8.31
CA ASN A 57 7.48 3.31 -8.91
C ASN A 57 8.69 3.62 -8.01
N LEU A 58 8.70 4.79 -7.37
CA LEU A 58 9.73 5.15 -6.39
C LEU A 58 9.66 4.22 -5.16
N VAL A 59 8.47 4.04 -4.59
CA VAL A 59 8.25 3.11 -3.46
C VAL A 59 8.64 1.68 -3.84
N ASN A 60 8.32 1.23 -5.04
CA ASN A 60 8.68 -0.11 -5.55
C ASN A 60 10.21 -0.29 -5.66
N THR A 61 10.94 0.78 -5.99
CA THR A 61 12.40 0.76 -6.00
C THR A 61 12.94 0.51 -4.59
N TYR A 62 12.43 1.25 -3.59
CA TYR A 62 12.78 1.02 -2.19
C TYR A 62 12.39 -0.38 -1.71
N PHE A 63 11.17 -0.83 -2.04
CA PHE A 63 10.68 -2.15 -1.67
C PHE A 63 11.59 -3.26 -2.22
N SER A 64 11.97 -3.18 -3.48
CA SER A 64 12.85 -4.18 -4.11
C SER A 64 14.20 -4.23 -3.40
N MET A 65 14.82 -3.07 -3.14
CA MET A 65 16.09 -3.00 -2.40
C MET A 65 15.97 -3.56 -0.97
N LEU A 66 14.92 -3.20 -0.23
CA LEU A 66 14.70 -3.69 1.13
C LEU A 66 14.43 -5.19 1.15
N LYS A 67 13.68 -5.70 0.18
CA LYS A 67 13.40 -7.13 0.03
C LYS A 67 14.69 -7.91 -0.22
N ASP A 68 15.53 -7.45 -1.14
CA ASP A 68 16.81 -8.10 -1.44
C ASP A 68 17.72 -8.14 -0.20
N LEU A 69 17.82 -7.04 0.55
CA LEU A 69 18.59 -6.98 1.80
C LEU A 69 18.04 -7.95 2.87
N TYR A 70 16.71 -8.01 3.00
CA TYR A 70 16.06 -8.92 3.93
C TYR A 70 16.30 -10.39 3.58
N GLU A 71 16.21 -10.76 2.30
CA GLU A 71 16.42 -12.14 1.85
C GLU A 71 17.89 -12.57 1.97
N GLN A 72 18.84 -11.67 1.72
CA GLN A 72 20.28 -11.98 1.82
C GLN A 72 20.75 -12.10 3.27
N ASN A 73 20.38 -11.16 4.13
CA ASN A 73 20.78 -11.18 5.54
C ASN A 73 19.69 -10.58 6.45
N PRO A 74 18.73 -11.41 6.90
CA PRO A 74 17.63 -10.97 7.74
C PRO A 74 18.09 -10.30 9.05
N LYS A 75 19.22 -10.76 9.61
CA LYS A 75 19.77 -10.23 10.87
C LYS A 75 20.25 -8.80 10.69
N TRP A 76 21.10 -8.55 9.67
CA TRP A 76 21.64 -7.22 9.43
C TRP A 76 20.56 -6.24 9.01
N PHE A 77 19.61 -6.69 8.18
CA PHE A 77 18.44 -5.90 7.83
C PHE A 77 17.67 -5.46 9.07
N PHE A 78 17.33 -6.40 9.97
CA PHE A 78 16.62 -6.09 11.21
C PHE A 78 17.41 -5.14 12.12
N GLN A 79 18.69 -5.41 12.34
CA GLN A 79 19.54 -4.56 13.19
C GLN A 79 19.69 -3.14 12.62
N ALA A 80 19.74 -3.00 11.29
CA ALA A 80 19.76 -1.70 10.63
C ALA A 80 18.45 -0.93 10.84
N LEU A 81 17.29 -1.57 10.67
CA LEU A 81 15.99 -0.97 10.96
C LEU A 81 15.88 -0.53 12.43
N LEU A 82 16.28 -1.40 13.36
CA LEU A 82 16.27 -1.08 14.78
C LEU A 82 17.18 0.10 15.12
N CYS A 83 18.34 0.22 14.47
CA CYS A 83 19.22 1.37 14.63
C CYS A 83 18.58 2.67 14.11
N LEU A 84 17.80 2.62 13.03
CA LEU A 84 17.07 3.78 12.52
C LEU A 84 16.01 4.24 13.52
N ASP A 85 15.17 3.33 14.03
CA ASP A 85 14.12 3.64 15.00
C ASP A 85 14.67 4.20 16.31
N MET A 86 15.72 3.56 16.82
CA MET A 86 16.37 3.97 18.07
C MET A 86 17.33 5.15 17.88
N LYS A 87 17.51 5.64 16.65
CA LYS A 87 18.46 6.71 16.27
C LYS A 87 19.89 6.42 16.72
N VAL A 88 20.29 5.14 16.69
CA VAL A 88 21.64 4.68 17.05
C VAL A 88 22.55 4.77 15.83
N LYS A 89 23.68 5.45 15.97
CA LYS A 89 24.70 5.52 14.92
C LYS A 89 25.61 4.30 14.99
N LEU A 90 25.60 3.47 13.94
CA LEU A 90 26.47 2.31 13.79
C LEU A 90 27.96 2.68 13.85
N THR A 91 28.34 3.86 13.36
CA THR A 91 29.73 4.35 13.37
C THR A 91 30.28 4.67 14.76
N SER A 92 29.41 4.83 15.76
CA SER A 92 29.78 5.17 17.14
C SER A 92 29.03 4.32 18.15
N ILE A 93 28.80 3.03 17.84
CA ILE A 93 28.02 2.13 18.68
C ILE A 93 28.78 1.78 19.97
N LYS A 94 28.09 1.84 21.11
CA LYS A 94 28.63 1.42 22.41
C LYS A 94 28.54 -0.10 22.58
N PRO A 95 29.42 -0.73 23.39
CA PRO A 95 29.33 -2.16 23.68
C PRO A 95 27.95 -2.61 24.20
N SER A 96 27.30 -1.80 25.05
CA SER A 96 25.95 -2.09 25.55
C SER A 96 24.89 -2.06 24.45
N GLN A 97 25.01 -1.16 23.47
CA GLN A 97 24.10 -1.08 22.33
C GLN A 97 24.31 -2.27 21.38
N HIS A 98 25.57 -2.65 21.15
CA HIS A 98 25.89 -3.84 20.36
C HIS A 98 25.30 -5.11 21.01
N GLN A 99 25.48 -5.28 22.31
CA GLN A 99 24.89 -6.42 23.04
C GLN A 99 23.35 -6.39 22.98
N ALA A 100 22.73 -5.22 23.10
CA ALA A 100 21.29 -5.08 22.97
C ALA A 100 20.79 -5.45 21.55
N LEU A 101 21.52 -5.10 20.48
CA LEU A 101 21.18 -5.49 19.10
C LEU A 101 21.19 -7.01 18.93
N GLU A 102 22.18 -7.70 19.50
CA GLU A 102 22.27 -9.16 19.44
C GLU A 102 21.12 -9.83 20.20
N ALA A 103 20.91 -9.44 21.47
CA ALA A 103 19.83 -9.98 22.29
C ALA A 103 18.45 -9.73 21.68
N THR A 104 18.23 -8.57 21.06
CA THR A 104 16.96 -8.24 20.41
C THR A 104 16.73 -9.10 19.17
N TRP A 105 17.76 -9.36 18.37
CA TRP A 105 17.66 -10.27 17.22
C TRP A 105 17.33 -11.70 17.64
N GLU A 106 17.96 -12.22 18.69
CA GLU A 106 17.67 -13.57 19.22
C GLU A 106 16.19 -13.68 19.67
N ASN A 107 15.70 -12.67 20.37
CA ASN A 107 14.29 -12.60 20.77
C ASN A 107 13.33 -12.43 19.58
N HIS A 108 13.75 -11.73 18.51
CA HIS A 108 12.92 -11.53 17.33
C HIS A 108 12.87 -12.78 16.44
N SER A 109 14.02 -13.40 16.17
CA SER A 109 14.15 -14.59 15.31
C SER A 109 13.50 -15.84 15.90
N SER A 110 13.40 -15.94 17.23
CA SER A 110 12.71 -17.03 17.92
C SER A 110 11.17 -16.92 17.88
N LYS A 111 10.62 -15.74 17.56
CA LYS A 111 9.17 -15.53 17.45
C LYS A 111 8.67 -15.98 16.09
N LYS A 112 7.83 -17.02 16.06
CA LYS A 112 7.12 -17.44 14.85
C LYS A 112 6.20 -16.32 14.36
N GLY A 113 6.38 -15.89 13.12
CA GLY A 113 5.52 -14.91 12.46
C GLY A 113 5.79 -13.45 12.83
N ALA A 114 6.99 -13.13 13.33
CA ALA A 114 7.41 -11.76 13.59
C ALA A 114 7.19 -10.86 12.36
N LYS A 115 6.64 -9.67 12.61
CA LYS A 115 6.28 -8.70 11.57
C LYS A 115 7.30 -7.57 11.54
N LEU A 116 7.53 -7.01 10.35
CA LEU A 116 8.43 -5.87 10.15
C LEU A 116 7.87 -4.57 10.73
N MET A 117 6.54 -4.43 10.72
CA MET A 117 5.82 -3.28 11.28
C MET A 117 5.04 -3.73 12.51
N ASP A 118 4.73 -2.76 13.38
CA ASP A 118 3.87 -2.99 14.53
C ASP A 118 2.44 -3.39 14.11
N ILE A 119 1.72 -4.02 15.03
CA ILE A 119 0.40 -4.58 14.77
C ILE A 119 -0.62 -3.46 14.48
N GLU A 120 -0.48 -2.28 15.09
CA GLU A 120 -1.42 -1.17 14.94
C GLU A 120 -1.32 -0.58 13.53
N THR A 121 -0.10 -0.36 13.03
CA THR A 121 0.14 0.10 11.65
C THR A 121 -0.42 -0.90 10.63
N LEU A 122 -0.19 -2.20 10.83
CA LEU A 122 -0.72 -3.24 9.95
C LEU A 122 -2.25 -3.28 9.98
N ALA A 123 -2.84 -3.17 11.17
CA ALA A 123 -4.30 -3.14 11.35
C ALA A 123 -4.91 -1.90 10.69
N PHE A 124 -4.29 -0.73 10.82
CA PHE A 124 -4.74 0.50 10.20
C PHE A 124 -4.74 0.41 8.67
N PHE A 125 -3.66 -0.13 8.07
CA PHE A 125 -3.59 -0.37 6.63
C PHE A 125 -4.72 -1.31 6.17
N GLN A 126 -4.87 -2.46 6.82
CA GLN A 126 -5.90 -3.45 6.47
C GLN A 126 -7.32 -2.90 6.64
N ASN A 127 -7.55 -2.10 7.67
CA ASN A 127 -8.84 -1.47 7.90
C ASN A 127 -9.14 -0.44 6.80
N THR A 128 -8.17 0.38 6.44
CA THR A 128 -8.33 1.41 5.40
C THR A 128 -8.50 0.79 4.01
N GLU A 129 -7.80 -0.30 3.71
CA GLU A 129 -7.93 -1.05 2.46
C GLU A 129 -9.32 -1.69 2.33
N LYS A 130 -9.84 -2.28 3.40
CA LYS A 130 -11.16 -2.96 3.40
C LYS A 130 -12.34 -2.00 3.47
N ASN A 131 -12.23 -0.95 4.29
CA ASN A 131 -13.37 -0.13 4.68
C ASN A 131 -13.29 1.31 4.15
N GLY A 132 -12.18 1.69 3.50
CA GLY A 132 -11.88 3.08 3.18
C GLY A 132 -11.56 3.91 4.44
N LEU A 133 -11.33 5.20 4.25
CA LEU A 133 -11.23 6.15 5.36
C LEU A 133 -12.65 6.56 5.75
N ASN A 134 -13.24 5.90 6.75
CA ASN A 134 -14.45 6.40 7.39
C ASN A 134 -14.14 7.78 7.98
N ARG A 135 -14.57 8.84 7.29
CA ARG A 135 -14.58 10.21 7.78
C ARG A 135 -15.87 10.49 8.53
#